data_AF-A0A5N9EAB9-F1
#
_entry.id   AF-A0A5N9EAB9-F1
#
_cell.length_a   1.000
_cell.length_b   1.000
_cell.length_c   1.000
_cell.angle_alpha   90.00
_cell.angle_beta   90.00
_cell.angle_gamma   90.00
#
_symmetry.space_group_name_H-M   'P 1'
#
loop_
_entity.id
_entity.type
_entity.pdbx_description
1 polymer ?
#
loop_
_entity_poly.entity_id
_entity_poly.type
_entity_poly.pdbx_seq_one_letter_code
_entity_poly.pdbx_strand_id
1 'polypeptide(L)'
;CRSVWIVGMSLQAFPLLIILFAHDAWAFYVFAVLFGIGQSCEVPTFQIANRQYYGNVPQGSLYGWQNIGSGLGMGLAPVLAGILWDVTNTYAAPLIVSLGFSLMGLVSAFLLPSPRSRLIPDWEQHLPPNIRSLV
;
A
#
# COMPACT_ATOMS: atom_id res chain seq x y z
N CYS A 1 -1.99 -10.20 -11.00
CA CYS A 1 -2.04 -9.32 -9.81
C CYS A 1 -0.66 -8.84 -9.38
N ARG A 2 0.33 -9.72 -9.13
CA ARG A 2 1.68 -9.31 -8.71
C ARG A 2 2.32 -8.22 -9.59
N SER A 3 2.29 -8.38 -10.92
CA SER A 3 2.86 -7.38 -11.84
C SER A 3 2.15 -6.03 -11.78
N VAL A 4 0.82 -6.02 -11.63
CA VAL A 4 0.04 -4.78 -11.49
C VAL A 4 0.41 -4.04 -10.21
N TRP A 5 0.63 -4.79 -9.13
CA TRP A 5 1.02 -4.21 -7.85
C TRP A 5 2.43 -3.64 -7.85
N ILE A 6 3.38 -4.36 -8.46
CA ILE A 6 4.76 -3.88 -8.62
C ILE A 6 4.79 -2.62 -9.49
N VAL A 7 4.04 -2.59 -10.59
CA VAL A 7 3.94 -1.40 -11.47
C VAL A 7 3.32 -0.22 -10.72
N GLY A 8 2.22 -0.45 -9.97
CA GLY A 8 1.60 0.59 -9.16
C GLY A 8 2.52 1.18 -8.09
N MET A 9 3.20 0.32 -7.32
CA MET A 9 4.16 0.75 -6.28
C MET A 9 5.38 1.45 -6.87
N SER A 10 5.84 1.03 -8.06
CA SER A 10 6.94 1.70 -8.76
C SER A 10 6.52 3.11 -9.19
N LEU A 11 5.33 3.26 -9.78
CA LEU A 11 4.78 4.55 -10.15
C LEU A 11 4.45 5.44 -8.96
N GLN A 12 4.37 4.90 -7.74
CA GLN A 12 4.23 5.70 -6.52
C GLN A 12 5.60 6.16 -6.00
N ALA A 13 6.63 5.31 -6.06
CA ALA A 13 7.96 5.61 -5.53
C ALA A 13 8.82 6.49 -6.46
N PHE A 14 8.93 6.14 -7.74
CA PHE A 14 9.87 6.80 -8.66
C PHE A 14 9.55 8.28 -8.95
N PRO A 15 8.27 8.71 -9.06
CA PRO A 15 7.97 10.12 -9.28
C PRO A 15 8.39 11.02 -8.11
N LEU A 16 8.52 10.49 -6.88
CA LEU A 16 9.06 11.26 -5.75
C LEU A 16 10.52 11.68 -5.98
N LEU A 17 11.29 10.94 -6.78
CA LEU A 17 12.63 11.38 -7.18
C LEU A 17 12.58 12.60 -8.10
N ILE A 18 11.58 12.68 -8.98
CA ILE A 18 11.41 13.82 -9.89
C ILE A 18 11.24 15.10 -9.06
N ILE A 19 10.37 15.07 -8.05
CA ILE A 19 10.11 16.25 -7.22
C ILE A 19 11.22 16.57 -6.22
N LEU A 20 12.06 15.58 -5.87
CA LEU A 20 13.21 15.80 -5.00
C LEU A 20 14.32 16.60 -5.70
N PHE A 21 14.48 16.44 -7.02
CA PHE A 21 15.53 17.10 -7.79
C PHE A 21 15.01 18.26 -8.66
N ALA A 22 13.86 18.10 -9.30
CA ALA A 22 13.29 19.09 -10.21
C ALA A 22 12.25 19.95 -9.47
N HIS A 23 12.48 21.26 -9.47
CA HIS A 23 11.66 22.24 -8.77
C HIS A 23 10.85 23.13 -9.73
N ASP A 24 10.65 22.67 -10.97
CA ASP A 24 9.89 23.39 -11.99
C ASP A 24 8.40 23.04 -11.97
N ALA A 25 7.55 24.01 -12.29
CA ALA A 25 6.09 23.81 -12.35
C ALA A 25 5.68 22.63 -13.27
N TRP A 26 6.41 22.42 -14.37
CA TRP A 26 6.20 21.28 -15.26
C TRP A 26 6.47 19.93 -14.58
N ALA A 27 7.52 19.84 -13.77
CA ALA A 27 7.88 18.63 -13.04
C ALA A 27 6.78 18.24 -12.04
N PHE A 28 6.11 19.22 -11.43
CA PHE A 28 4.95 18.97 -10.56
C PHE A 28 3.77 18.35 -11.31
N TYR A 29 3.45 18.80 -12.52
CA TYR A 29 2.35 18.20 -13.31
C TYR A 29 2.66 16.76 -13.71
N VAL A 30 3.89 16.49 -14.16
CA VAL A 30 4.34 15.14 -14.51
C VAL A 30 4.30 14.22 -13.28
N PHE A 31 4.79 14.70 -12.13
CA PHE A 31 4.69 14.00 -10.86
C PHE A 31 3.24 13.66 -10.51
N ALA A 32 2.34 14.65 -10.54
CA ALA A 32 0.94 14.46 -10.15
C ALA A 32 0.23 13.39 -10.99
N VAL A 33 0.49 13.37 -12.31
CA VAL A 33 -0.09 12.37 -13.22
C VAL A 33 0.48 10.97 -12.91
N LEU A 34 1.81 10.83 -12.81
CA LEU A 34 2.44 9.54 -12.55
C LEU A 34 2.05 8.98 -11.17
N PHE A 35 2.10 9.83 -10.15
CA PHE A 35 1.74 9.47 -8.79
C PHE A 35 0.26 9.11 -8.66
N GLY A 36 -0.63 9.87 -9.31
CA GLY A 36 -2.07 9.58 -9.34
C GLY A 36 -2.40 8.24 -9.97
N ILE A 37 -1.72 7.88 -11.07
CA ILE A 37 -1.86 6.55 -11.70
C ILE A 37 -1.36 5.45 -10.75
N GLY A 38 -0.21 5.66 -10.09
CA GLY A 38 0.34 4.71 -9.12
C GLY A 38 -0.61 4.45 -7.94
N GLN A 39 -1.11 5.52 -7.32
CA GLN A 39 -2.10 5.48 -6.23
C GLN A 39 -3.40 4.77 -6.63
N SER A 40 -3.88 4.98 -7.85
CA SER A 40 -5.10 4.34 -8.35
C SER A 40 -5.01 2.81 -8.44
N CYS A 41 -3.80 2.25 -8.53
CA CYS A 41 -3.60 0.80 -8.59
C CYS A 41 -3.67 0.13 -7.21
N GLU A 42 -3.57 0.89 -6.12
CA GLU A 42 -3.44 0.36 -4.76
C GLU A 42 -4.74 -0.32 -4.29
N VAL A 43 -5.83 0.45 -4.26
CA VAL A 43 -7.15 0.01 -3.78
C VAL A 43 -7.65 -1.26 -4.49
N PRO A 44 -7.71 -1.36 -5.83
CA PRO A 44 -8.24 -2.55 -6.50
C PRO A 44 -7.33 -3.76 -6.29
N THR A 45 -6.01 -3.58 -6.26
CA THR A 45 -5.10 -4.71 -6.17
C THR A 45 -5.11 -5.34 -4.79
N PHE A 46 -5.31 -4.55 -3.71
CA PHE A 46 -5.53 -5.08 -2.37
C PHE A 46 -6.81 -5.93 -2.28
N GLN A 47 -7.92 -5.45 -2.84
CA GLN A 47 -9.19 -6.19 -2.84
C GLN A 47 -9.06 -7.53 -3.58
N ILE A 48 -8.40 -7.51 -4.75
CA ILE A 48 -8.18 -8.71 -5.55
C ILE A 48 -7.21 -9.68 -4.84
N ALA A 49 -6.14 -9.18 -4.23
CA ALA A 49 -5.19 -9.99 -3.49
C ALA A 49 -5.87 -10.66 -2.28
N ASN A 50 -6.59 -9.91 -1.46
CA ASN A 50 -7.31 -10.45 -0.30
C ASN A 50 -8.30 -11.55 -0.71
N ARG A 51 -9.04 -11.37 -1.82
CA ARG A 51 -9.95 -12.39 -2.34
C ARG A 51 -9.21 -13.63 -2.87
N GLN A 52 -8.04 -13.48 -3.46
CA GLN A 52 -7.24 -14.61 -3.97
C GLN A 52 -6.56 -15.41 -2.85
N TYR A 53 -6.08 -14.75 -1.80
CA TYR A 53 -5.40 -15.42 -0.68
C TYR A 53 -6.34 -16.02 0.35
N TYR A 54 -7.43 -15.32 0.68
CA TYR A 54 -8.35 -15.67 1.76
C TYR A 54 -9.70 -16.24 1.30
N GLY A 55 -10.01 -16.24 0.00
CA GLY A 55 -11.26 -16.81 -0.51
C GLY A 55 -12.51 -16.13 0.06
N ASN A 56 -13.50 -16.93 0.47
CA ASN A 56 -14.81 -16.46 0.99
C ASN A 56 -14.84 -16.27 2.53
N VAL A 57 -13.69 -16.13 3.18
CA VAL A 57 -13.60 -15.84 4.63
C VAL A 57 -14.26 -14.48 4.93
N PRO A 58 -14.86 -14.26 6.12
CA PRO A 58 -15.43 -12.96 6.50
C PRO A 58 -14.42 -11.81 6.34
N GLN A 59 -14.55 -11.05 5.25
CA GLN A 59 -13.58 -10.02 4.84
C GLN A 59 -13.53 -8.84 5.82
N GLY A 60 -14.56 -8.65 6.65
CA GLY A 60 -14.71 -7.48 7.54
C GLY A 60 -13.60 -7.34 8.58
N SER A 61 -13.14 -8.43 9.20
CA SER A 61 -12.06 -8.37 10.20
C SER A 61 -10.70 -8.07 9.55
N LEU A 62 -10.45 -8.67 8.38
CA LEU A 62 -9.20 -8.48 7.63
C LEU A 62 -9.06 -7.03 7.13
N TYR A 63 -10.12 -6.48 6.53
CA TYR A 63 -10.16 -5.07 6.12
C TYR A 63 -10.15 -4.12 7.32
N GLY A 64 -10.76 -4.51 8.44
CA GLY A 64 -10.72 -3.73 9.67
C GLY A 64 -9.28 -3.49 10.14
N TRP A 65 -8.47 -4.54 10.21
CA TRP A 65 -7.06 -4.41 10.59
C TRP A 65 -6.26 -3.58 9.58
N GLN A 66 -6.50 -3.79 8.29
CA GLN A 66 -5.83 -3.03 7.24
C GLN A 66 -6.18 -1.53 7.28
N ASN A 67 -7.44 -1.19 7.54
CA ASN A 67 -7.90 0.19 7.66
C ASN A 67 -7.34 0.87 8.92
N ILE A 68 -7.15 0.14 10.03
CA ILE A 68 -6.46 0.68 11.21
C ILE A 68 -5.03 1.09 10.83
N GLY A 69 -4.29 0.22 10.12
CA GLY A 69 -2.95 0.53 9.62
C GLY A 69 -2.94 1.74 8.68
N SER A 70 -3.87 1.79 7.72
CA SER A 70 -4.00 2.92 6.79
C SER A 70 -4.35 4.22 7.51
N GLY A 71 -5.26 4.17 8.49
CA GLY A 71 -5.68 5.33 9.26
C GLY A 71 -4.54 5.87 10.13
N LEU A 72 -3.78 4.99 10.78
CA LEU A 72 -2.57 5.37 11.52
C LEU A 72 -1.54 6.01 10.60
N GLY A 73 -1.31 5.43 9.41
CA GLY A 73 -0.41 6.01 8.41
C GLY A 73 -0.82 7.41 7.98
N MET A 74 -2.08 7.60 7.58
CA MET A 74 -2.60 8.90 7.15
C MET A 74 -2.61 9.94 8.28
N GLY A 75 -2.83 9.53 9.52
CA GLY A 75 -2.83 10.43 10.68
C GLY A 75 -1.43 10.82 11.14
N LEU A 76 -0.49 9.86 11.18
CA LEU A 76 0.87 10.08 11.68
C LEU A 76 1.78 10.73 10.63
N ALA A 77 1.57 10.47 9.34
CA ALA A 77 2.45 10.97 8.29
C ALA A 77 2.57 12.52 8.26
N PRO A 78 1.48 13.32 8.36
CA PRO A 78 1.59 14.78 8.39
C PRO A 78 2.31 15.30 9.63
N VAL A 79 2.10 14.68 10.79
CA VAL A 79 2.76 15.06 12.04
C VAL A 79 4.27 14.82 11.96
N LEU A 80 4.66 13.64 11.47
CA LEU A 80 6.08 13.30 11.27
C LEU A 80 6.73 14.22 10.22
N ALA A 81 6.03 14.52 9.12
CA ALA A 81 6.51 15.44 8.10
C ALA A 81 6.69 16.87 8.65
N GLY A 82 5.78 17.33 9.50
CA GLY A 82 5.88 18.63 10.19
C GLY A 82 7.11 18.70 11.11
N ILE A 83 7.30 17.69 11.97
CA ILE A 83 8.47 17.62 12.85
C ILE A 83 9.79 17.58 12.05
N LEU A 84 9.81 16.81 10.95
CA LEU A 84 10.96 16.77 10.06
C LEU A 84 11.27 18.13 9.45
N TRP A 85 10.23 18.89 9.05
CA TRP A 85 10.38 20.24 8.54
C TRP A 85 10.88 21.21 9.63
N ASP A 86 10.34 21.14 10.84
CA ASP A 86 10.75 22.01 11.97
C ASP A 86 12.25 21.83 12.31
N VAL A 87 12.74 20.59 12.26
CA VAL A 87 14.15 20.28 12.60
C VAL A 87 15.10 20.59 11.45
N THR A 88 14.73 20.26 10.21
CA THR A 88 15.65 20.35 9.07
C THR A 88 15.49 21.62 8.23
N ASN A 89 14.40 22.36 8.41
CA ASN A 89 14.00 23.53 7.60
C ASN A 89 14.00 23.28 6.08
N THR A 90 13.89 22.00 5.65
CA THR A 90 13.88 21.62 4.24
C THR A 90 12.74 20.66 3.93
N TYR A 91 12.20 20.77 2.73
CA TYR A 91 11.20 19.85 2.19
C TYR A 91 11.80 18.52 1.70
N ALA A 92 13.13 18.47 1.52
CA ALA A 92 13.81 17.25 1.09
C ALA A 92 13.72 16.13 2.15
N ALA A 93 13.77 16.45 3.44
CA ALA A 93 13.77 15.45 4.50
C ALA A 93 12.44 14.67 4.58
N PRO A 94 11.26 15.31 4.63
CA PRO A 94 9.98 14.61 4.53
C PRO A 94 9.85 13.79 3.25
N LEU A 95 10.27 14.33 2.10
CA LEU A 95 10.19 13.65 0.80
C LEU A 95 11.06 12.38 0.74
N ILE A 96 12.28 12.42 1.29
CA ILE A 96 13.17 11.26 1.38
C ILE A 96 12.57 10.18 2.28
N VAL A 97 11.97 10.57 3.41
CA VAL A 97 11.29 9.62 4.32
C VAL A 97 10.09 8.98 3.61
N SER A 98 9.27 9.77 2.92
CA SER A 98 8.16 9.24 2.11
C SER A 98 8.63 8.27 1.03
N LEU A 99 9.72 8.60 0.32
CA LEU A 99 10.34 7.71 -0.65
C LEU A 99 10.79 6.39 -0.01
N GLY A 100 11.38 6.44 1.18
CA GLY A 100 11.78 5.26 1.95
C GLY A 100 10.59 4.34 2.27
N PHE A 101 9.47 4.91 2.71
CA PHE A 101 8.24 4.15 2.96
C PHE A 101 7.66 3.54 1.68
N SER A 102 7.63 4.27 0.56
CA SER A 102 7.18 3.73 -0.73
C SER A 102 8.08 2.61 -1.25
N LEU A 103 9.40 2.72 -1.07
CA LEU A 103 10.35 1.65 -1.41
C LEU A 103 10.16 0.42 -0.53
N MET A 104 9.90 0.60 0.77
CA MET A 104 9.57 -0.51 1.67
C MET A 104 8.29 -1.24 1.23
N GLY A 105 7.28 -0.49 0.77
CA GLY A 105 6.08 -1.04 0.14
C GLY A 105 6.40 -1.83 -1.14
N LEU A 106 7.26 -1.29 -2.00
CA LEU A 106 7.71 -1.96 -3.22
C LEU A 106 8.47 -3.27 -2.93
N VAL A 107 9.38 -3.25 -1.95
CA VAL A 107 10.11 -4.44 -1.49
C VAL A 107 9.15 -5.48 -0.94
N SER A 108 8.15 -5.05 -0.16
CA SER A 108 7.08 -5.94 0.34
C SER A 108 6.30 -6.58 -0.80
N ALA A 109 5.97 -5.82 -1.85
CA ALA A 109 5.33 -6.33 -3.06
C ALA A 109 6.19 -7.36 -3.81
N PHE A 110 7.53 -7.20 -3.81
CA PHE A 110 8.45 -8.19 -4.36
C PHE A 110 8.53 -9.47 -3.52
N LEU A 111 8.52 -9.34 -2.19
CA LEU A 111 8.57 -10.47 -1.25
C LEU A 111 7.30 -11.31 -1.23
N LEU A 112 6.16 -10.77 -1.66
CA LEU A 112 4.90 -11.49 -1.70
C LEU A 112 4.94 -12.69 -2.69
N PRO A 113 4.69 -13.93 -2.21
CA PRO A 113 4.61 -15.12 -3.05
C PRO A 113 3.48 -15.01 -4.06
N SER A 114 3.66 -15.52 -5.28
CA SER A 114 2.62 -15.52 -6.32
C SER A 114 1.30 -16.15 -5.78
N PRO A 115 0.12 -15.52 -6.00
CA PRO A 115 -1.18 -15.93 -5.45
C PRO A 115 -1.77 -17.21 -6.07
N ARG A 116 -0.93 -18.20 -6.42
CA ARG A 116 -1.37 -19.51 -6.92
C ARG A 116 -1.74 -20.49 -5.80
N SER A 117 -1.37 -20.20 -4.55
CA SER A 117 -1.74 -21.01 -3.39
C SER A 117 -2.62 -20.18 -2.47
N ARG A 118 -3.81 -20.69 -2.13
CA ARG A 118 -4.59 -20.14 -1.00
C ARG A 118 -3.71 -20.27 0.25
N LEU A 119 -3.59 -19.20 1.03
CA LEU A 119 -2.77 -19.19 2.25
C LEU A 119 -3.40 -20.03 3.37
N ILE A 120 -4.73 -20.21 3.31
CA ILE A 120 -5.51 -21.09 4.19
C ILE A 120 -6.41 -21.98 3.31
N PRO A 121 -5.89 -23.11 2.81
CA PRO A 121 -6.76 -24.23 2.46
C PRO A 121 -7.41 -24.68 3.78
N ASP A 122 -8.72 -24.92 3.82
CA ASP A 122 -9.40 -25.55 4.98
C ASP A 122 -9.68 -24.69 6.23
N TRP A 123 -9.90 -23.38 6.09
CA TRP A 123 -10.39 -22.55 7.21
C TRP A 123 -11.74 -23.04 7.77
N GLU A 124 -12.56 -23.70 6.94
CA GLU A 124 -13.86 -24.29 7.30
C GLU A 124 -13.74 -25.41 8.35
N GLN A 125 -12.59 -26.07 8.44
CA GLN A 125 -12.35 -27.13 9.42
C GLN A 125 -12.19 -26.57 10.85
N HIS A 126 -11.82 -25.29 10.98
CA HIS A 126 -11.66 -24.61 12.27
C HIS A 126 -12.97 -23.99 12.78
N LEU A 127 -14.04 -24.02 11.99
CA LEU A 127 -15.36 -23.57 12.44
C LEU A 127 -15.96 -24.58 13.43
N PRO A 128 -16.62 -24.11 14.50
CA PRO A 128 -17.39 -24.98 15.38
C PRO A 128 -18.49 -25.71 14.58
N PRO A 129 -18.82 -26.96 14.93
CA PRO A 129 -19.65 -27.85 14.12
C PRO A 129 -21.07 -27.32 13.86
N ASN A 130 -21.59 -26.41 14.72
CA ASN A 130 -22.89 -25.77 14.53
C ASN A 130 -22.94 -24.74 13.40
N ILE A 131 -21.79 -24.18 12.98
CA ILE A 131 -21.70 -23.19 11.90
C ILE A 131 -21.25 -23.82 10.59
N ARG A 132 -20.58 -24.98 10.63
CA ARG A 132 -20.14 -25.72 9.44
C ARG A 132 -21.29 -26.12 8.50
N SER A 133 -22.50 -26.33 9.02
CA SER A 133 -23.67 -26.72 8.21
C SER A 133 -24.38 -25.54 7.54
N LEU A 134 -23.96 -24.30 7.79
CA LEU A 134 -24.56 -23.07 7.25
C LEU A 134 -23.73 -22.42 6.12
N VAL A 135 -22.53 -22.93 5.88
CA VAL A 135 -21.58 -22.50 4.84
C VAL A 135 -21.58 -23.52 3.72
#